data_AF-A0A6N8FDG4-F1
#
_entry.id   AF-A0A6N8FDG4-F1
#
_cell.length_a   1.000
_cell.length_b   1.000
_cell.length_c   1.000
_cell.angle_alpha   90.00
_cell.angle_beta   90.00
_cell.angle_gamma   90.00
#
_symmetry.space_group_name_H-M   'P 1'
#
loop_
_entity.id
_entity.type
_entity.pdbx_description
1 polymer ?
#
loop_
_entity_poly.entity_id
_entity_poly.type
_entity_poly.pdbx_seq_one_letter_code
_entity_poly.pdbx_strand_id
1 'polypeptide(L)'
;MKNKTRINKLKTFWEINRNKPLHKHYIFWAPILLFVPWALILSFPTWCLCWPNTANYDEILKTQGFPIFIASLAVPFTVVINRFHSSYQRAESNRLMLQNMTFNQYFEHRMHFFTYLESLKFRHPYNTFVSINDPDRLYKIVFPLNKIDYQDMSAPNDIVTEKIRNNVKEVHNYVVGFINEMDKGVDPFSEVLPLEFLSKVGESFGVHIDQDILIHVNREGKKEVKSIFHLVFYSFLEVMQSAGQFSHKNFGGWTPVMALDPLLKSLPDKKLEEFEKYLVDRIIADLGDDEIENKFKSKIINPS
;
A
#
# COMPACT_ATOMS: atom_id res chain seq x y z
N MET A 1 14.86 -25.22 -35.80
CA MET A 1 14.91 -23.86 -35.19
C MET A 1 14.54 -22.70 -36.12
N LYS A 2 14.82 -22.73 -37.44
CA LYS A 2 14.53 -21.59 -38.37
C LYS A 2 13.05 -21.18 -38.52
N ASN A 3 12.10 -22.10 -38.29
CA ASN A 3 10.67 -21.83 -38.52
C ASN A 3 10.00 -21.01 -37.40
N LYS A 4 10.41 -21.18 -36.13
CA LYS A 4 9.90 -20.39 -34.99
C LYS A 4 10.28 -18.90 -35.11
N THR A 5 11.46 -18.60 -35.64
CA THR A 5 11.95 -17.23 -35.80
C THR A 5 11.20 -16.45 -36.89
N ARG A 6 10.77 -17.12 -37.97
CA ARG A 6 9.94 -16.51 -39.03
C ARG A 6 8.52 -16.20 -38.56
N ILE A 7 7.90 -17.11 -37.82
CA ILE A 7 6.55 -16.92 -37.28
C ILE A 7 6.54 -15.75 -36.27
N ASN A 8 7.55 -15.64 -35.41
CA ASN A 8 7.67 -14.52 -34.48
C ASN A 8 7.90 -13.16 -35.18
N LYS A 9 8.62 -13.13 -36.31
CA LYS A 9 8.80 -11.92 -37.13
C LYS A 9 7.53 -11.49 -37.85
N LEU A 10 6.74 -12.44 -38.37
CA LEU A 10 5.43 -12.14 -38.95
C LEU A 10 4.45 -11.63 -37.88
N LYS A 11 4.47 -12.25 -36.69
CA LYS A 11 3.62 -11.84 -35.57
C LYS A 11 3.90 -10.40 -35.14
N THR A 12 5.17 -10.00 -35.05
CA THR A 12 5.58 -8.62 -34.74
C THR A 12 5.23 -7.62 -35.85
N PHE A 13 5.12 -8.07 -37.10
CA PHE A 13 4.74 -7.21 -38.23
C PHE A 13 3.24 -6.86 -38.24
N TRP A 14 2.41 -7.78 -37.73
CA TRP A 14 0.97 -7.61 -37.56
C TRP A 14 0.58 -7.10 -36.18
N GLU A 15 1.55 -6.87 -35.30
CA GLU A 15 1.31 -6.40 -33.94
C GLU A 15 1.08 -4.89 -33.91
N ILE A 16 -0.08 -4.48 -33.40
CA ILE A 16 -0.42 -3.08 -33.24
C ILE A 16 0.32 -2.54 -32.01
N ASN A 17 1.43 -1.85 -32.22
CA ASN A 17 2.15 -1.21 -31.12
C ASN A 17 1.43 0.09 -30.70
N ARG A 18 1.00 0.11 -29.43
CA ARG A 18 0.20 1.17 -28.78
C ARG A 18 0.85 2.55 -28.85
N ASN A 19 2.18 2.60 -28.77
CA ASN A 19 2.95 3.84 -28.59
C ASN A 19 3.33 4.51 -29.91
N LYS A 20 2.94 3.92 -31.06
CA LYS A 20 3.24 4.48 -32.38
C LYS A 20 1.94 4.90 -33.09
N PRO A 21 1.97 6.01 -33.83
CA PRO A 21 0.83 6.46 -34.62
C PRO A 21 0.48 5.45 -35.72
N LEU A 22 -0.82 5.37 -36.05
CA LEU A 22 -1.38 4.32 -36.89
C LEU A 22 -0.71 4.16 -38.26
N HIS A 23 -0.42 5.28 -38.94
CA HIS A 23 0.19 5.29 -40.27
C HIS A 23 1.60 4.67 -40.32
N LYS A 24 2.26 4.48 -39.17
CA LYS A 24 3.57 3.81 -39.08
C LYS A 24 3.44 2.29 -39.00
N HIS A 25 2.24 1.74 -38.81
CA HIS A 25 2.01 0.30 -38.77
C HIS A 25 1.67 -0.21 -40.17
N TYR A 26 2.30 -1.31 -40.57
CA TYR A 26 2.02 -1.92 -41.88
C TYR A 26 0.58 -2.41 -42.01
N ILE A 27 -0.06 -2.81 -40.91
CA ILE A 27 -1.46 -3.23 -40.91
C ILE A 27 -2.40 -2.12 -41.41
N PHE A 28 -2.07 -0.85 -41.18
CA PHE A 28 -2.84 0.28 -41.72
C PHE A 28 -2.80 0.33 -43.25
N TRP A 29 -1.64 0.02 -43.84
CA TRP A 29 -1.45 0.01 -45.28
C TRP A 29 -1.92 -1.27 -45.96
N ALA A 30 -2.08 -2.36 -45.21
CA ALA A 30 -2.42 -3.67 -45.75
C ALA A 30 -3.71 -3.68 -46.61
N PRO A 31 -4.83 -3.03 -46.24
CA PRO A 31 -6.00 -2.97 -47.11
C PRO A 31 -5.72 -2.25 -48.44
N ILE A 32 -4.99 -1.13 -48.40
CA ILE A 32 -4.65 -0.37 -49.61
C ILE A 32 -3.74 -1.21 -50.52
N LEU A 33 -2.68 -1.79 -49.95
CA LEU A 33 -1.73 -2.63 -50.68
C LEU A 33 -2.34 -3.96 -51.17
N LEU A 34 -3.44 -4.41 -50.57
CA LEU A 34 -4.18 -5.58 -51.03
C LEU A 34 -5.16 -5.20 -52.13
N PHE A 35 -6.12 -4.32 -51.85
CA PHE A 35 -7.25 -4.11 -52.75
C PHE A 35 -6.90 -3.25 -53.98
N VAL A 36 -6.03 -2.24 -53.85
CA VAL A 36 -5.72 -1.32 -54.95
C VAL A 36 -4.91 -2.00 -56.06
N PRO A 37 -3.82 -2.75 -55.78
CA PRO A 37 -3.10 -3.47 -56.84
C PRO A 37 -3.97 -4.53 -57.53
N TRP A 38 -4.82 -5.24 -56.79
CA TRP A 38 -5.77 -6.20 -57.37
C TRP A 38 -6.78 -5.52 -58.30
N ALA A 39 -7.32 -4.36 -57.91
CA ALA A 39 -8.18 -3.57 -58.77
C ALA A 39 -7.46 -3.11 -60.06
N LEU A 40 -6.20 -2.67 -59.97
CA LEU A 40 -5.41 -2.29 -61.14
C LEU A 40 -5.16 -3.47 -62.09
N ILE A 41 -4.86 -4.65 -61.56
CA ILE A 41 -4.68 -5.88 -62.36
C ILE A 41 -6.00 -6.25 -63.07
N LEU A 42 -7.13 -6.17 -62.37
CA LEU A 42 -8.45 -6.45 -62.95
C LEU A 42 -8.88 -5.40 -63.99
N SER A 43 -8.38 -4.17 -63.87
CA SER A 43 -8.61 -3.08 -64.82
C SER A 43 -7.69 -3.18 -66.04
N PHE A 44 -6.56 -3.91 -65.96
CA PHE A 44 -5.58 -4.02 -67.04
C PHE A 44 -6.17 -4.38 -68.44
N PRO A 45 -7.12 -5.34 -68.59
CA PRO A 45 -7.67 -5.70 -69.90
C PRO A 45 -8.41 -4.55 -70.61
N THR A 46 -8.88 -3.56 -69.84
CA THR A 46 -9.60 -2.39 -70.37
C THR A 46 -8.67 -1.22 -70.68
N TRP A 47 -7.43 -1.26 -70.19
CA TRP A 47 -6.42 -0.25 -70.40
C TRP A 47 -5.45 -0.73 -71.47
N CYS A 48 -5.79 -0.57 -72.75
CA CYS A 48 -4.82 -0.80 -73.82
C CYS A 48 -3.73 0.28 -73.92
N LEU A 49 -3.53 1.14 -72.89
CA LEU A 49 -2.77 2.40 -72.94
C LEU A 49 -3.28 3.41 -74.01
N CYS A 50 -4.41 3.11 -74.65
CA CYS A 50 -5.08 3.99 -75.60
C CYS A 50 -6.07 4.89 -74.86
N TRP A 51 -6.21 6.14 -75.30
CA TRP A 51 -7.26 7.02 -74.79
C TRP A 51 -8.63 6.43 -75.18
N PRO A 52 -9.57 6.25 -74.24
CA PRO A 52 -10.86 5.66 -74.54
C PRO A 52 -11.64 6.53 -75.54
N ASN A 53 -12.27 5.89 -76.52
CA ASN A 53 -13.19 6.58 -77.42
C ASN A 53 -14.43 7.03 -76.63
N THR A 54 -14.71 8.33 -76.66
CA THR A 54 -15.80 8.95 -75.91
C THR A 54 -17.19 8.46 -76.31
N ALA A 55 -17.32 7.78 -77.47
CA ALA A 55 -18.58 7.16 -77.89
C ALA A 55 -19.00 5.96 -77.02
N ASN A 56 -18.07 5.28 -76.36
CA ASN A 56 -18.32 4.02 -75.64
C ASN A 56 -18.12 4.13 -74.12
N TYR A 57 -18.32 5.32 -73.55
CA TYR A 57 -18.14 5.55 -72.11
C TYR A 57 -18.97 4.60 -71.23
N ASP A 58 -20.18 4.24 -71.65
CA ASP A 58 -21.06 3.36 -70.89
C ASP A 58 -20.47 1.94 -70.72
N GLU A 59 -19.86 1.39 -71.78
CA GLU A 59 -19.21 0.08 -71.73
C GLU A 59 -17.95 0.10 -70.85
N ILE A 60 -17.21 1.21 -70.88
CA ILE A 60 -16.04 1.41 -70.02
C ILE A 60 -16.46 1.47 -68.55
N LEU A 61 -17.51 2.24 -68.23
CA LEU A 61 -18.02 2.31 -66.87
C LEU A 61 -18.54 0.95 -66.37
N LYS A 62 -19.23 0.19 -67.22
CA LYS A 62 -19.69 -1.17 -66.91
C LYS A 62 -18.53 -2.12 -66.62
N THR A 63 -17.44 -2.03 -67.38
CA THR A 63 -16.25 -2.89 -67.17
C THR A 63 -15.40 -2.44 -65.98
N GLN A 64 -15.38 -1.15 -65.63
CA GLN A 64 -14.70 -0.65 -64.43
C GLN A 64 -15.46 -0.87 -63.12
N GLY A 65 -16.76 -1.17 -63.17
CA GLY A 65 -17.57 -1.32 -61.96
C GLY A 65 -17.00 -2.32 -60.95
N PHE A 66 -16.50 -3.46 -61.44
CA PHE A 66 -15.92 -4.49 -60.57
C PHE A 66 -14.54 -4.10 -59.99
N PRO A 67 -13.54 -3.65 -60.78
CA PRO A 67 -12.30 -3.08 -60.24
C PRO A 67 -12.51 -1.96 -59.20
N ILE A 68 -13.43 -1.02 -59.47
CA ILE A 68 -13.76 0.08 -58.56
C ILE A 68 -14.34 -0.47 -57.26
N PHE A 69 -15.25 -1.46 -57.34
CA PHE A 69 -15.78 -2.13 -56.16
C PHE A 69 -14.67 -2.78 -55.32
N ILE A 70 -13.74 -3.51 -55.95
CA ILE A 70 -12.61 -4.14 -55.24
C ILE A 70 -11.75 -3.07 -54.55
N ALA A 71 -11.38 -1.99 -55.24
CA ALA A 71 -10.63 -0.88 -54.65
C ALA A 71 -11.38 -0.23 -53.46
N SER A 72 -12.70 -0.09 -53.58
CA SER A 72 -13.54 0.52 -52.53
C SER A 72 -13.49 -0.25 -51.20
N LEU A 73 -13.22 -1.57 -51.22
CA LEU A 73 -13.08 -2.39 -50.02
C LEU A 73 -11.91 -1.93 -49.13
N ALA A 74 -10.89 -1.24 -49.65
CA ALA A 74 -9.83 -0.69 -48.83
C ALA A 74 -10.36 0.28 -47.75
N VAL A 75 -11.42 1.03 -48.05
CA VAL A 75 -11.99 2.04 -47.14
C VAL A 75 -12.59 1.42 -45.88
N PRO A 76 -13.61 0.53 -45.94
CA PRO A 76 -14.20 -0.05 -44.74
C PRO A 76 -13.19 -0.85 -43.91
N PHE A 77 -12.26 -1.56 -44.54
CA PHE A 77 -11.21 -2.28 -43.82
C PHE A 77 -10.25 -1.33 -43.08
N THR A 78 -9.84 -0.22 -43.70
CA THR A 78 -9.01 0.80 -43.04
C THR A 78 -9.75 1.44 -41.85
N VAL A 79 -11.05 1.70 -41.99
CA VAL A 79 -11.89 2.23 -40.89
C VAL A 79 -11.97 1.23 -39.72
N VAL A 80 -12.13 -0.06 -40.00
CA VAL A 80 -12.16 -1.11 -38.98
C VAL A 80 -10.81 -1.17 -38.22
N ILE A 81 -9.70 -1.16 -38.94
CA ILE A 81 -8.35 -1.15 -38.34
C ILE A 81 -8.14 0.10 -37.47
N ASN A 82 -8.59 1.26 -37.95
CA ASN A 82 -8.52 2.50 -37.18
C ASN A 82 -9.34 2.43 -35.88
N ARG A 83 -10.54 1.81 -35.91
CA ARG A 83 -11.36 1.60 -34.71
C ARG A 83 -10.68 0.68 -33.70
N PHE A 84 -10.07 -0.42 -34.15
CA PHE A 84 -9.33 -1.32 -33.27
C PHE A 84 -8.10 -0.64 -32.64
N HIS A 85 -7.30 0.09 -33.43
CA HIS A 85 -6.15 0.84 -32.92
C HIS A 85 -6.57 1.90 -31.90
N SER A 86 -7.58 2.71 -32.22
CA SER A 86 -8.13 3.72 -31.30
C SER A 86 -8.65 3.10 -30.00
N SER A 87 -9.34 1.97 -30.08
CA SER A 87 -9.82 1.24 -28.89
C SER A 87 -8.67 0.78 -28.02
N TYR A 88 -7.59 0.25 -28.62
CA TYR A 88 -6.42 -0.22 -27.92
C TYR A 88 -5.62 0.92 -27.26
N GLN A 89 -5.49 2.06 -27.95
CA GLN A 89 -4.89 3.28 -27.38
C GLN A 89 -5.71 3.82 -26.21
N ARG A 90 -7.04 3.81 -26.32
CA ARG A 90 -7.93 4.21 -25.22
C ARG A 90 -7.79 3.29 -24.02
N ALA A 91 -7.74 1.97 -24.24
CA ALA A 91 -7.54 1.01 -23.17
C ALA A 91 -6.20 1.24 -22.44
N GLU A 92 -5.13 1.54 -23.17
CA GLU A 92 -3.83 1.86 -22.57
C GLU A 92 -3.84 3.20 -21.83
N SER A 93 -4.44 4.23 -22.41
CA SER A 93 -4.62 5.53 -21.75
C SER A 93 -5.40 5.37 -20.45
N ASN A 94 -6.48 4.57 -20.45
CA ASN A 94 -7.25 4.28 -19.25
C ASN A 94 -6.41 3.53 -18.21
N ARG A 95 -5.59 2.56 -18.63
CA ARG A 95 -4.68 1.83 -17.75
C ARG A 95 -3.69 2.76 -17.07
N LEU A 96 -3.05 3.65 -17.82
CA LEU A 96 -2.09 4.63 -17.29
C LEU A 96 -2.78 5.65 -16.36
N MET A 97 -3.98 6.10 -16.73
CA MET A 97 -4.79 6.99 -15.90
C MET A 97 -5.14 6.33 -14.57
N LEU A 98 -5.60 5.07 -14.58
CA LEU A 98 -5.90 4.32 -13.36
C LEU A 98 -4.66 4.17 -12.49
N GLN A 99 -3.50 3.83 -13.06
CA GLN A 99 -2.24 3.74 -12.30
C GLN A 99 -1.87 5.07 -11.63
N ASN A 100 -2.00 6.19 -12.34
CA ASN A 100 -1.73 7.52 -11.79
C ASN A 100 -2.75 7.90 -10.71
N MET A 101 -4.03 7.59 -10.92
CA MET A 101 -5.08 7.82 -9.94
C MET A 101 -4.84 7.02 -8.65
N THR A 102 -4.52 5.72 -8.76
CA THR A 102 -4.20 4.87 -7.61
C THR A 102 -2.97 5.39 -6.85
N PHE A 103 -1.92 5.80 -7.57
CA PHE A 103 -0.74 6.40 -6.96
C PHE A 103 -1.09 7.67 -6.18
N ASN A 104 -1.81 8.61 -6.80
CA ASN A 104 -2.18 9.87 -6.15
C ASN A 104 -3.06 9.62 -4.92
N GLN A 105 -4.05 8.74 -5.04
CA GLN A 105 -4.94 8.38 -3.92
C GLN A 105 -4.18 7.77 -2.74
N TYR A 106 -3.15 6.94 -2.99
CA TYR A 106 -2.31 6.41 -1.92
C TYR A 106 -1.63 7.54 -1.13
N PHE A 107 -0.99 8.49 -1.82
CA PHE A 107 -0.30 9.60 -1.17
C PHE A 107 -1.26 10.59 -0.50
N GLU A 108 -2.38 10.90 -1.14
CA GLU A 108 -3.42 11.76 -0.56
C GLU A 108 -3.98 11.16 0.73
N HIS A 109 -4.37 9.89 0.72
CA HIS A 109 -4.90 9.24 1.92
C HIS A 109 -3.87 9.16 3.05
N ARG A 110 -2.62 8.81 2.72
CA ARG A 110 -1.51 8.79 3.70
C ARG A 110 -1.26 10.19 4.27
N MET A 111 -1.28 11.23 3.45
CA MET A 111 -1.13 12.62 3.90
C MET A 111 -2.28 13.02 4.83
N HIS A 112 -3.52 12.71 4.47
CA HIS A 112 -4.68 12.97 5.34
C HIS A 112 -4.56 12.24 6.68
N PHE A 113 -4.05 11.01 6.69
CA PHE A 113 -3.78 10.28 7.92
C PHE A 113 -2.75 11.01 8.78
N PHE A 114 -1.66 11.50 8.18
CA PHE A 114 -0.61 12.21 8.90
C PHE A 114 -1.15 13.51 9.50
N THR A 115 -1.88 14.31 8.72
CA THR A 115 -2.54 15.53 9.21
C THR A 115 -3.53 15.21 10.34
N TYR A 116 -4.24 14.09 10.26
CA TYR A 116 -5.10 13.65 11.35
C TYR A 116 -4.29 13.34 12.62
N LEU A 117 -3.20 12.57 12.50
CA LEU A 117 -2.34 12.23 13.63
C LEU A 117 -1.73 13.48 14.29
N GLU A 118 -1.34 14.49 13.52
CA GLU A 118 -0.86 15.78 14.04
C GLU A 118 -1.93 16.54 14.84
N SER A 119 -3.21 16.36 14.48
CA SER A 119 -4.34 16.97 15.18
C SER A 119 -4.84 16.18 16.39
N LEU A 120 -4.34 14.95 16.60
CA LEU A 120 -4.77 14.10 17.70
C LEU A 120 -4.38 14.70 19.04
N LYS A 121 -5.35 14.67 19.97
CA LYS A 121 -5.12 14.99 21.37
C LYS A 121 -5.38 13.73 22.18
N PHE A 122 -4.31 13.14 22.73
CA PHE A 122 -4.42 11.99 23.61
C PHE A 122 -5.13 12.36 24.91
N ARG A 123 -5.72 11.37 25.57
CA ARG A 123 -6.28 11.56 26.92
C ARG A 123 -5.16 11.78 27.92
N HIS A 124 -5.46 12.49 29.01
CA HIS A 124 -4.58 12.54 30.16
C HIS A 124 -4.50 11.14 30.82
N PRO A 125 -3.31 10.62 31.19
CA PRO A 125 -2.02 11.30 31.23
C PRO A 125 -1.17 11.21 29.96
N TYR A 126 -1.54 10.41 28.95
CA TYR A 126 -0.71 10.14 27.78
C TYR A 126 -0.32 11.39 26.97
N ASN A 127 -1.14 12.44 27.01
CA ASN A 127 -0.86 13.70 26.32
C ASN A 127 0.38 14.47 26.82
N THR A 128 0.94 14.12 27.98
CA THR A 128 2.14 14.78 28.51
C THR A 128 3.43 14.12 28.05
N PHE A 129 3.42 12.80 27.81
CA PHE A 129 4.64 12.03 27.55
C PHE A 129 4.61 11.18 26.27
N VAL A 130 3.49 11.14 25.54
CA VAL A 130 3.36 10.36 24.29
C VAL A 130 3.26 11.30 23.09
N SER A 131 4.11 11.07 22.08
CA SER A 131 4.03 11.72 20.77
C SER A 131 4.26 10.73 19.64
N ILE A 132 3.73 11.02 18.45
CA ILE A 132 3.93 10.18 17.26
C ILE A 132 5.11 10.75 16.48
N ASN A 133 6.18 9.96 16.31
CA ASN A 133 7.38 10.36 15.58
C ASN A 133 7.46 9.75 14.17
N ASP A 134 6.89 8.57 13.98
CA ASP A 134 6.86 7.84 12.71
C ASP A 134 5.41 7.48 12.35
N PRO A 135 4.67 8.42 11.74
CA PRO A 135 3.29 8.17 11.35
C PRO A 135 3.18 7.14 10.21
N ASP A 136 4.26 6.86 9.48
CA ASP A 136 4.27 5.85 8.41
C ASP A 136 4.19 4.42 8.96
N ARG A 137 4.89 4.13 10.05
CA ARG A 137 4.76 2.85 10.76
C ARG A 137 3.32 2.64 11.21
N LEU A 138 2.74 3.65 11.85
CA LEU A 138 1.36 3.58 12.32
C LEU A 138 0.37 3.39 11.15
N TYR A 139 0.61 4.08 10.04
CA TYR A 139 -0.17 3.93 8.81
C TYR A 139 -0.15 2.49 8.29
N LYS A 140 1.02 1.85 8.26
CA LYS A 140 1.18 0.45 7.81
C LYS A 140 0.52 -0.56 8.75
N ILE A 141 0.32 -0.23 10.03
CA ILE A 141 -0.41 -1.06 10.98
C ILE A 141 -1.92 -0.92 10.75
N VAL A 142 -2.41 0.32 10.64
CA VAL A 142 -3.85 0.62 10.51
C VAL A 142 -4.39 0.26 9.13
N PHE A 143 -3.61 0.50 8.07
CA PHE A 143 -3.98 0.23 6.67
C PHE A 143 -3.01 -0.78 6.04
N PRO A 144 -3.04 -2.06 6.48
CA PRO A 144 -2.03 -3.03 6.11
C PRO A 144 -2.05 -3.42 4.62
N LEU A 145 -3.20 -3.27 3.96
CA LEU A 145 -3.42 -3.67 2.58
C LEU A 145 -3.25 -2.53 1.58
N ASN A 146 -3.24 -1.27 2.03
CA ASN A 146 -3.09 -0.14 1.12
C ASN A 146 -1.65 -0.05 0.60
N LYS A 147 -1.50 -0.07 -0.72
CA LYS A 147 -0.20 -0.02 -1.40
C LYS A 147 -0.18 1.05 -2.48
N ILE A 148 1.02 1.39 -2.95
CA ILE A 148 1.22 2.42 -3.98
C ILE A 148 0.59 2.00 -5.32
N ASP A 149 0.59 0.70 -5.61
CA ASP A 149 0.11 0.10 -6.86
C ASP A 149 -1.34 -0.42 -6.76
N TYR A 150 -1.91 -0.47 -5.55
CA TYR A 150 -3.24 -0.98 -5.31
C TYR A 150 -3.88 -0.29 -4.10
N GLN A 151 -5.06 0.28 -4.30
CA GLN A 151 -5.82 0.91 -3.25
C GLN A 151 -6.69 -0.13 -2.54
N ASP A 152 -6.41 -0.33 -1.26
CA ASP A 152 -7.25 -1.15 -0.38
C ASP A 152 -7.30 -0.51 1.00
N MET A 153 -8.41 0.19 1.25
CA MET A 153 -8.68 0.84 2.52
C MET A 153 -9.29 -0.13 3.54
N SER A 154 -9.46 -1.40 3.19
CA SER A 154 -9.93 -2.39 4.14
C SER A 154 -8.86 -2.65 5.20
N ALA A 155 -9.33 -2.85 6.43
CA ALA A 155 -8.50 -3.20 7.57
C ALA A 155 -9.08 -4.48 8.20
N PRO A 156 -8.92 -5.66 7.56
CA PRO A 156 -9.43 -6.91 8.10
C PRO A 156 -8.88 -7.17 9.49
N ASN A 157 -9.78 -7.49 10.44
CA ASN A 157 -9.43 -7.61 11.85
C ASN A 157 -8.27 -8.58 12.08
N ASP A 158 -8.25 -9.72 11.39
CA ASP A 158 -7.22 -10.76 11.46
C ASP A 158 -5.84 -10.25 11.03
N ILE A 159 -5.76 -9.54 9.91
CA ILE A 159 -4.49 -9.00 9.37
C ILE A 159 -3.95 -7.89 10.27
N VAL A 160 -4.82 -6.97 10.71
CA VAL A 160 -4.43 -5.88 11.60
C VAL A 160 -3.97 -6.44 12.96
N THR A 161 -4.72 -7.41 13.48
CA THR A 161 -4.39 -8.16 14.70
C THR A 161 -3.02 -8.84 14.58
N GLU A 162 -2.72 -9.50 13.47
CA GLU A 162 -1.43 -10.12 13.24
C GLU A 162 -0.29 -9.09 13.23
N LYS A 163 -0.46 -7.94 12.57
CA LYS A 163 0.54 -6.88 12.58
C LYS A 163 0.79 -6.33 13.99
N ILE A 164 -0.28 -6.06 14.73
CA ILE A 164 -0.19 -5.60 16.12
C ILE A 164 0.54 -6.64 16.96
N ARG A 165 0.18 -7.93 16.83
CA ARG A 165 0.83 -9.04 17.54
C ARG A 165 2.33 -9.09 17.28
N ASN A 166 2.74 -8.92 16.03
CA ASN A 166 4.17 -8.92 15.66
C ASN A 166 4.91 -7.75 16.32
N ASN A 167 4.34 -6.54 16.33
CA ASN A 167 4.93 -5.39 17.01
C ASN A 167 4.98 -5.58 18.54
N VAL A 168 3.92 -6.13 19.14
CA VAL A 168 3.91 -6.46 20.58
C VAL A 168 4.98 -7.50 20.90
N LYS A 169 5.18 -8.50 20.04
CA LYS A 169 6.23 -9.51 20.20
C LYS A 169 7.63 -8.89 20.11
N GLU A 170 7.86 -7.94 19.21
CA GLU A 170 9.11 -7.19 19.14
C GLU A 170 9.38 -6.42 20.43
N VAL A 171 8.38 -5.69 20.93
CA VAL A 171 8.47 -5.00 22.23
C VAL A 171 8.74 -5.99 23.36
N HIS A 172 7.99 -7.09 23.44
CA HIS A 172 8.17 -8.12 24.46
C HIS A 172 9.59 -8.69 24.45
N ASN A 173 10.12 -9.04 23.28
CA ASN A 173 11.48 -9.57 23.16
C ASN A 173 12.55 -8.57 23.64
N TYR A 174 12.29 -7.27 23.50
CA TYR A 174 13.16 -6.23 24.03
C TYR A 174 13.02 -6.10 25.56
N VAL A 175 11.79 -6.01 26.07
CA VAL A 175 11.47 -5.75 27.48
C VAL A 175 11.79 -6.94 28.39
N VAL A 176 11.69 -8.19 27.90
CA VAL A 176 11.88 -9.39 28.72
C VAL A 176 13.27 -9.48 29.37
N GLY A 177 14.31 -8.92 28.73
CA GLY A 177 15.65 -8.85 29.31
C GLY A 177 15.69 -8.04 30.60
N PHE A 178 15.14 -6.82 30.54
CA PHE A 178 15.02 -5.90 31.67
C PHE A 178 14.21 -6.53 32.82
N ILE A 179 13.14 -7.25 32.48
CA ILE A 179 12.30 -7.93 33.47
C ILE A 179 13.06 -9.07 34.16
N ASN A 180 13.79 -9.88 33.40
CA ASN A 180 14.60 -10.96 33.96
C ASN A 180 15.75 -10.44 34.85
N GLU A 181 16.29 -9.26 34.57
CA GLU A 181 17.31 -8.61 35.41
C GLU A 181 16.70 -8.10 36.71
N MET A 182 15.53 -7.45 36.64
CA MET A 182 14.76 -7.07 37.83
C MET A 182 14.44 -8.25 38.72
N ASP A 183 13.99 -9.37 38.15
CA ASP A 183 13.65 -10.59 38.90
C ASP A 183 14.85 -11.19 39.64
N LYS A 184 16.07 -10.88 39.20
CA LYS A 184 17.34 -11.27 39.84
C LYS A 184 17.86 -10.24 40.82
N GLY A 185 17.13 -9.12 41.04
CA GLY A 185 17.57 -8.00 41.86
C GLY A 185 18.69 -7.15 41.24
N VAL A 186 18.93 -7.31 39.93
CA VAL A 186 19.92 -6.52 39.17
C VAL A 186 19.24 -5.25 38.68
N ASP A 187 19.98 -4.13 38.62
CA ASP A 187 19.48 -2.90 38.00
C ASP A 187 19.30 -3.10 36.48
N PRO A 188 18.05 -3.10 35.97
CA PRO A 188 17.76 -3.33 34.55
C PRO A 188 18.32 -2.24 33.63
N PHE A 189 18.73 -1.10 34.19
CA PHE A 189 19.31 0.02 33.43
C PHE A 189 20.82 0.15 33.68
N SER A 190 21.46 -0.92 34.19
CA SER A 190 22.91 -0.99 34.40
C SER A 190 23.71 -0.71 33.13
N GLU A 191 23.27 -1.27 32.01
CA GLU A 191 23.94 -1.15 30.70
C GLU A 191 23.24 -0.20 29.72
N VAL A 192 21.94 0.06 29.90
CA VAL A 192 21.10 0.83 28.96
C VAL A 192 20.51 2.05 29.64
N LEU A 193 20.60 3.20 28.99
CA LEU A 193 20.01 4.42 29.51
C LEU A 193 18.47 4.35 29.49
N PRO A 194 17.79 4.80 30.56
CA PRO A 194 16.35 5.04 30.61
C PRO A 194 15.69 5.58 29.33
N LEU A 195 16.26 6.65 28.77
CA LEU A 195 15.74 7.31 27.56
C LEU A 195 15.91 6.44 26.32
N GLU A 196 17.01 5.70 26.23
CA GLU A 196 17.26 4.74 25.15
C GLU A 196 16.25 3.60 25.21
N PHE A 197 15.95 3.09 26.41
CA PHE A 197 14.89 2.11 26.63
C PHE A 197 13.53 2.62 26.14
N LEU A 198 13.10 3.82 26.57
CA LEU A 198 11.80 4.40 26.17
C LEU A 198 11.72 4.63 24.66
N SER A 199 12.79 5.15 24.06
CA SER A 199 12.87 5.35 22.60
C SER A 199 12.77 4.02 21.85
N LYS A 200 13.46 2.97 22.32
CA LYS A 200 13.50 1.68 21.63
C LYS A 200 12.17 0.93 21.74
N VAL A 201 11.52 1.02 22.89
CA VAL A 201 10.20 0.43 23.14
C VAL A 201 9.13 1.05 22.24
N GLY A 202 9.13 2.38 22.08
CA GLY A 202 8.17 3.09 21.24
C GLY A 202 8.36 2.93 19.73
N GLU A 203 9.57 2.58 19.28
CA GLU A 203 9.94 2.48 17.85
C GLU A 203 9.03 1.54 17.05
N SER A 204 8.65 0.40 17.63
CA SER A 204 7.80 -0.62 16.97
C SER A 204 6.42 -0.07 16.56
N PHE A 205 5.93 0.94 17.29
CA PHE A 205 4.65 1.58 17.02
C PHE A 205 4.79 2.98 16.39
N GLY A 206 6.02 3.45 16.14
CA GLY A 206 6.27 4.82 15.67
C GLY A 206 5.91 5.87 16.71
N VAL A 207 6.10 5.54 17.99
CA VAL A 207 5.77 6.37 19.14
C VAL A 207 7.05 6.80 19.84
N HIS A 208 7.10 8.06 20.26
CA HIS A 208 8.08 8.58 21.18
C HIS A 208 7.46 8.68 22.57
N ILE A 209 8.15 8.12 23.57
CA ILE A 209 7.76 8.15 24.98
C ILE A 209 8.80 8.98 25.72
N ASP A 210 8.34 10.10 26.28
CA ASP A 210 9.16 11.04 27.04
C ASP A 210 9.40 10.55 28.49
N GLN A 211 10.46 11.04 29.12
CA GLN A 211 10.79 10.78 30.53
C GLN A 211 9.72 11.26 31.51
N ASP A 212 8.87 12.21 31.12
CA ASP A 212 7.73 12.69 31.92
C ASP A 212 6.75 11.57 32.30
N ILE A 213 6.82 10.41 31.64
CA ILE A 213 6.12 9.18 32.04
C ILE A 213 6.35 8.83 33.52
N LEU A 214 7.54 9.14 34.07
CA LEU A 214 7.91 8.86 35.46
C LEU A 214 7.13 9.70 36.48
N ILE A 215 6.61 10.86 36.09
CA ILE A 215 5.78 11.71 36.96
C ILE A 215 4.42 11.03 37.20
N HIS A 216 3.99 10.20 36.26
CA HIS A 216 2.69 9.54 36.27
C HIS A 216 2.71 8.12 36.85
N VAL A 217 3.88 7.60 37.20
CA VAL A 217 4.02 6.37 38.00
C VAL A 217 3.61 6.70 39.44
N ASN A 218 2.53 6.08 39.93
CA ASN A 218 1.89 6.48 41.18
C ASN A 218 2.51 5.80 42.41
N ARG A 219 2.95 6.60 43.39
CA ARG A 219 3.71 6.23 44.59
C ARG A 219 2.89 5.71 45.78
N GLU A 220 1.56 5.84 45.76
CA GLU A 220 0.73 5.62 46.97
C GLU A 220 -0.33 4.51 46.85
N GLY A 221 -0.24 3.63 45.86
CA GLY A 221 -1.06 2.40 45.80
C GLY A 221 -2.58 2.59 45.66
N LYS A 222 -3.08 3.81 45.43
CA LYS A 222 -4.53 4.13 45.42
C LYS A 222 -5.17 4.27 44.03
N LYS A 223 -4.45 4.03 42.92
CA LYS A 223 -5.02 4.01 41.56
C LYS A 223 -4.45 2.88 40.70
N GLU A 224 -5.19 2.53 39.65
CA GLU A 224 -5.03 1.38 38.73
C GLU A 224 -3.69 1.28 37.97
N VAL A 225 -2.81 2.27 38.04
CA VAL A 225 -1.55 2.33 37.27
C VAL A 225 -0.37 1.97 38.16
N LYS A 226 0.30 0.86 37.85
CA LYS A 226 1.17 0.16 38.80
C LYS A 226 2.65 0.13 38.44
N SER A 227 3.05 0.47 37.21
CA SER A 227 4.47 0.51 36.82
C SER A 227 4.71 1.34 35.55
N ILE A 228 5.99 1.61 35.24
CA ILE A 228 6.39 2.23 33.96
C ILE A 228 5.99 1.36 32.76
N PHE A 229 6.12 0.04 32.88
CA PHE A 229 5.71 -0.91 31.83
C PHE A 229 4.20 -0.83 31.58
N HIS A 230 3.40 -0.69 32.65
CA HIS A 230 1.95 -0.48 32.55
C HIS A 230 1.64 0.75 31.69
N LEU A 231 2.24 1.90 32.01
CA LEU A 231 2.02 3.14 31.26
C LEU A 231 2.45 3.04 29.80
N VAL A 232 3.58 2.39 29.52
CA VAL A 232 4.06 2.12 28.16
C VAL A 232 3.02 1.33 27.34
N PHE A 233 2.55 0.18 27.85
CA PHE A 233 1.62 -0.67 27.10
C PHE A 233 0.27 0.02 26.87
N TYR A 234 -0.23 0.77 27.87
CA TYR A 234 -1.46 1.54 27.70
C TYR A 234 -1.29 2.73 26.77
N SER A 235 -0.08 3.29 26.65
CA SER A 235 0.22 4.32 25.65
C SER A 235 0.08 3.76 24.24
N PHE A 236 0.54 2.53 23.99
CA PHE A 236 0.32 1.88 22.69
C PHE A 236 -1.16 1.63 22.42
N LEU A 237 -1.93 1.20 23.43
CA LEU A 237 -3.37 1.03 23.30
C LEU A 237 -4.06 2.36 22.95
N GLU A 238 -3.75 3.44 23.66
CA GLU A 238 -4.30 4.78 23.38
C GLU A 238 -3.94 5.24 21.97
N VAL A 239 -2.67 5.15 21.57
CA VAL A 239 -2.21 5.55 20.21
C VAL A 239 -2.92 4.74 19.14
N MET A 240 -2.99 3.42 19.29
CA MET A 240 -3.68 2.54 18.33
C MET A 240 -5.18 2.84 18.27
N GLN A 241 -5.81 3.09 19.42
CA GLN A 241 -7.22 3.48 19.51
C GLN A 241 -7.50 4.80 18.81
N SER A 242 -6.71 5.84 19.09
CA SER A 242 -6.85 7.15 18.47
C SER A 242 -6.53 7.10 16.97
N ALA A 243 -5.46 6.43 16.56
CA ALA A 243 -5.10 6.32 15.14
C ALA A 243 -6.14 5.54 14.32
N GLY A 244 -6.72 4.47 14.91
CA GLY A 244 -7.78 3.72 14.26
C GLY A 244 -9.05 4.52 14.00
N GLN A 245 -9.28 5.59 14.74
CA GLN A 245 -10.44 6.46 14.55
C GLN A 245 -10.41 7.29 13.27
N PHE A 246 -9.27 7.37 12.58
CA PHE A 246 -9.14 8.06 11.29
C PHE A 246 -10.17 7.60 10.25
N SER A 247 -10.69 6.37 10.36
CA SER A 247 -11.62 5.77 9.40
C SER A 247 -13.11 6.04 9.68
N HIS A 248 -13.51 6.59 10.82
CA HIS A 248 -14.87 6.36 11.38
C HIS A 248 -15.93 7.45 11.21
N LYS A 249 -15.81 8.38 10.25
CA LYS A 249 -17.01 9.12 9.84
C LYS A 249 -17.90 8.36 8.86
N ASN A 250 -17.37 7.40 8.08
CA ASN A 250 -18.14 6.73 7.00
C ASN A 250 -17.91 5.20 6.83
N PHE A 251 -16.94 4.56 7.51
CA PHE A 251 -16.73 3.11 7.42
C PHE A 251 -16.84 2.46 8.82
N GLY A 252 -17.93 1.73 9.05
CA GLY A 252 -18.33 1.15 10.34
C GLY A 252 -17.73 -0.23 10.66
N GLY A 253 -16.42 -0.45 10.47
CA GLY A 253 -15.86 -1.80 10.49
C GLY A 253 -14.93 -2.18 11.67
N TRP A 254 -14.00 -1.31 12.09
CA TRP A 254 -12.89 -1.73 12.95
C TRP A 254 -12.69 -0.83 14.15
N THR A 255 -12.93 -1.29 15.37
CA THR A 255 -12.46 -0.58 16.57
C THR A 255 -11.22 -1.29 17.13
N PRO A 256 -10.11 -0.58 17.41
CA PRO A 256 -8.89 -1.17 17.97
C PRO A 256 -9.11 -1.94 19.28
N VAL A 257 -10.16 -1.58 20.04
CA VAL A 257 -10.62 -2.29 21.25
C VAL A 257 -10.97 -3.76 20.97
N MET A 258 -11.55 -4.07 19.81
CA MET A 258 -11.92 -5.45 19.43
C MET A 258 -10.74 -6.30 18.94
N ALA A 259 -9.60 -5.69 18.62
CA ALA A 259 -8.39 -6.40 18.23
C ALA A 259 -7.44 -6.58 19.42
N LEU A 260 -7.10 -5.50 20.14
CA LEU A 260 -6.09 -5.56 21.20
C LEU A 260 -6.56 -6.36 22.43
N ASP A 261 -7.81 -6.20 22.86
CA ASP A 261 -8.31 -6.81 24.10
C ASP A 261 -8.46 -8.35 23.98
N PRO A 262 -8.98 -8.92 22.86
CA PRO A 262 -8.93 -10.37 22.64
C PRO A 262 -7.53 -10.88 22.26
N LEU A 263 -6.66 -10.06 21.65
CA LEU A 263 -5.27 -10.44 21.39
C LEU A 263 -4.46 -10.63 22.65
N LEU A 264 -4.61 -9.73 23.62
CA LEU A 264 -4.03 -9.89 24.94
C LEU A 264 -4.50 -11.23 25.54
N LYS A 265 -5.80 -11.57 25.37
CA LYS A 265 -6.44 -12.77 25.91
C LYS A 265 -6.28 -14.09 25.11
N SER A 266 -5.72 -14.09 23.89
CA SER A 266 -5.79 -15.27 22.97
C SER A 266 -4.44 -15.75 22.41
N LEU A 267 -3.32 -15.37 23.01
CA LEU A 267 -2.00 -15.75 22.52
C LEU A 267 -1.58 -17.15 23.04
N PRO A 268 -1.04 -18.05 22.20
CA PRO A 268 -0.99 -19.48 22.50
C PRO A 268 0.31 -19.94 23.21
N ASP A 269 1.18 -19.02 23.62
CA ASP A 269 2.45 -19.38 24.26
C ASP A 269 2.33 -19.28 25.77
N LYS A 270 2.46 -20.41 26.46
CA LYS A 270 2.50 -20.55 27.94
C LYS A 270 3.45 -19.57 28.63
N LYS A 271 4.52 -19.10 27.95
CA LYS A 271 5.48 -18.11 28.47
C LYS A 271 4.95 -16.68 28.44
N LEU A 272 4.03 -16.38 27.53
CA LEU A 272 3.37 -15.08 27.45
C LEU A 272 2.16 -15.01 28.38
N GLU A 273 1.49 -16.14 28.61
CA GLU A 273 0.50 -16.30 29.69
C GLU A 273 1.17 -16.15 31.06
N GLU A 274 2.40 -16.65 31.23
CA GLU A 274 3.26 -16.35 32.38
C GLU A 274 3.70 -14.88 32.42
N PHE A 275 3.94 -14.23 31.28
CA PHE A 275 4.22 -12.80 31.20
C PHE A 275 2.99 -11.93 31.53
N GLU A 276 1.81 -12.33 31.08
CA GLU A 276 0.52 -11.68 31.35
C GLU A 276 0.13 -11.91 32.81
N LYS A 277 0.26 -13.14 33.30
CA LYS A 277 0.15 -13.48 34.71
C LYS A 277 1.25 -12.83 35.55
N TYR A 278 2.43 -12.52 35.02
CA TYR A 278 3.46 -11.74 35.71
C TYR A 278 3.12 -10.25 35.75
N LEU A 279 2.62 -9.68 34.64
CA LEU A 279 2.09 -8.32 34.55
C LEU A 279 0.87 -8.14 35.48
N VAL A 280 0.08 -9.20 35.69
CA VAL A 280 -1.15 -9.20 36.51
C VAL A 280 -0.93 -9.70 37.95
N ASP A 281 0.04 -10.57 38.25
CA ASP A 281 0.26 -11.14 39.58
C ASP A 281 1.52 -10.57 40.27
N ARG A 282 2.62 -10.26 39.56
CA ARG A 282 3.84 -9.69 40.18
C ARG A 282 3.87 -8.16 40.22
N ILE A 283 3.43 -7.49 39.15
CA ILE A 283 3.34 -6.01 39.12
C ILE A 283 2.16 -5.50 39.97
N ILE A 284 1.14 -6.35 40.21
CA ILE A 284 -0.02 -6.01 41.05
C ILE A 284 0.18 -6.32 42.52
N ALA A 285 0.99 -7.32 42.88
CA ALA A 285 1.00 -7.81 44.26
C ALA A 285 2.34 -7.71 45.01
N ASP A 286 3.53 -7.61 44.36
CA ASP A 286 4.76 -7.96 45.12
C ASP A 286 6.10 -7.31 44.71
N LEU A 287 6.16 -6.28 43.87
CA LEU A 287 7.42 -5.57 43.57
C LEU A 287 7.47 -4.20 44.26
N GLY A 288 8.42 -4.05 45.19
CA GLY A 288 8.75 -2.77 45.81
C GLY A 288 9.41 -1.83 44.79
N ASP A 289 8.59 -1.10 44.04
CA ASP A 289 8.96 -0.22 42.92
C ASP A 289 9.81 1.01 43.32
N ASP A 290 9.95 1.30 44.62
CA ASP A 290 10.71 2.43 45.13
C ASP A 290 12.21 2.38 44.74
N GLU A 291 12.78 1.18 44.60
CA GLU A 291 14.21 1.04 44.26
C GLU A 291 14.49 1.27 42.77
N ILE A 292 13.53 0.91 41.90
CA ILE A 292 13.66 1.03 40.44
C ILE A 292 13.50 2.47 40.02
N GLU A 293 12.49 3.18 40.52
CA GLU A 293 12.27 4.59 40.19
C GLU A 293 13.45 5.47 40.65
N ASN A 294 14.02 5.18 41.81
CA ASN A 294 15.19 5.90 42.33
C ASN A 294 16.45 5.66 41.48
N LYS A 295 16.71 4.42 41.04
CA LYS A 295 17.80 4.10 40.10
C LYS A 295 17.58 4.77 38.75
N PHE A 296 16.36 4.71 38.21
CA PHE A 296 15.97 5.33 36.95
C PHE A 296 16.13 6.86 36.97
N LYS A 297 15.61 7.53 38.00
CA LYS A 297 15.76 8.99 38.20
C LYS A 297 17.21 9.40 38.43
N SER A 298 17.98 8.62 39.18
CA SER A 298 19.40 8.91 39.44
C SER A 298 20.23 8.91 38.14
N LYS A 299 19.93 8.00 37.21
CA LYS A 299 20.63 7.89 35.92
C LYS A 299 20.19 8.91 34.88
N ILE A 300 18.96 9.40 34.96
CA ILE A 300 18.50 10.52 34.12
C ILE A 300 19.15 11.84 34.58
N ILE A 301 19.26 12.06 35.90
CA ILE A 301 19.78 13.32 36.45
C ILE A 301 21.31 13.36 36.42
N ASN A 302 21.99 12.21 36.57
CA ASN A 302 23.46 12.08 36.50
C ASN A 302 23.86 10.93 35.57
N PRO A 303 23.85 11.13 34.24
CA PRO A 303 24.38 10.17 33.29
C PRO A 303 25.90 10.08 33.50
N SER A 304 26.36 8.97 34.08
CA SER A 304 27.80 8.69 34.26
C SER A 304 28.40 8.14 32.97
#